data_AF-A0A950LPK2-F1
#
_entry.id   AF-A0A950LPK2-F1
#
_cell.length_a   1.000
_cell.length_b   1.000
_cell.length_c   1.000
_cell.angle_alpha   90.00
_cell.angle_beta   90.00
_cell.angle_gamma   90.00
#
_symmetry.space_group_name_H-M   'P 1'
#
loop_
_entity.id
_entity.type
_entity.pdbx_description
1 polymer ?
#
loop_
_entity_poly.entity_id
_entity_poly.type
_entity_poly.pdbx_seq_one_letter_code
_entity_poly.pdbx_strand_id
1 'polypeptide(L)'
;MNEEIAGRDERVEHMTETLVRWLRIRERGRLPLAGSYQQLVDDIRHSALLRRLLKGREPLEVPPPRSYGQPWYRLVDEGWATGCELTPLRDRTGVTPHVAINESPWAVVAHLDDNSYLVRYSRRAPLYEAVRHADDPSLWDLWRLDVAAGGQPS
;
A
#
# COMPACT_ATOMS: atom_id res chain seq x y z
N MET A 1 19.72 -14.74 -34.03
CA MET A 1 19.35 -13.36 -34.44
C MET A 1 17.82 -13.16 -34.52
N ASN A 2 17.00 -14.18 -34.82
CA ASN A 2 15.52 -14.03 -34.85
C ASN A 2 14.84 -14.04 -33.46
N GLU A 3 15.37 -14.79 -32.48
CA GLU A 3 14.74 -14.89 -31.15
C GLU A 3 14.85 -13.61 -30.32
N GLU A 4 15.93 -12.83 -30.49
CA GLU A 4 16.13 -11.55 -29.79
C GLU A 4 15.17 -10.44 -30.25
N ILE A 5 14.75 -10.47 -31.51
CA ILE A 5 13.80 -9.50 -32.08
C ILE A 5 12.38 -9.85 -31.61
N ALA A 6 11.99 -11.13 -31.70
CA ALA A 6 10.67 -11.60 -31.23
C ALA A 6 10.45 -11.32 -29.74
N GLY A 7 11.43 -11.64 -28.89
CA GLY A 7 11.35 -11.35 -27.45
C GLY A 7 11.40 -9.86 -27.10
N ARG A 8 11.81 -8.97 -28.03
CA ARG A 8 11.72 -7.51 -27.86
C ARG A 8 10.32 -7.00 -28.19
N ASP A 9 9.72 -7.49 -29.26
CA ASP A 9 8.39 -7.07 -29.69
C ASP A 9 7.31 -7.48 -28.68
N GLU A 10 7.38 -8.70 -28.15
CA GLU A 10 6.46 -9.17 -27.09
C GLU A 10 6.55 -8.31 -25.80
N ARG A 11 7.76 -7.90 -25.41
CA ARG A 11 7.96 -7.03 -24.24
C ARG A 11 7.36 -5.64 -24.45
N VAL A 12 7.49 -5.09 -25.66
CA VAL A 12 6.93 -3.78 -26.02
C VAL A 12 5.41 -3.84 -26.05
N GLU A 13 4.84 -4.90 -26.62
CA GLU A 13 3.40 -5.12 -26.64
C GLU A 13 2.84 -5.22 -25.21
N HIS A 14 3.43 -6.07 -24.37
CA HIS A 14 3.01 -6.23 -22.98
C HIS A 14 3.09 -4.92 -22.16
N MET A 15 4.17 -4.15 -22.34
CA MET A 15 4.33 -2.83 -21.70
C MET A 15 3.24 -1.86 -22.15
N THR A 16 2.93 -1.85 -23.45
CA THR A 16 1.93 -0.96 -24.04
C THR A 16 0.53 -1.30 -23.53
N GLU A 17 0.16 -2.58 -23.53
CA GLU A 17 -1.10 -3.06 -22.97
C GLU A 17 -1.24 -2.70 -21.49
N THR A 18 -0.17 -2.85 -20.73
CA THR A 18 -0.13 -2.52 -19.30
C THR A 18 -0.32 -1.01 -19.06
N LEU A 19 0.33 -0.15 -19.85
CA LEU A 19 0.15 1.30 -19.79
C LEU A 19 -1.28 1.73 -20.17
N VAL A 20 -1.85 1.15 -21.23
CA VAL A 20 -3.24 1.40 -21.63
C VAL A 20 -4.21 0.98 -20.53
N ARG A 21 -3.98 -0.19 -19.94
CA ARG A 21 -4.77 -0.69 -18.81
C ARG A 21 -4.68 0.25 -17.60
N TRP A 22 -3.48 0.73 -17.27
CA TRP A 22 -3.27 1.69 -16.19
C TRP A 22 -4.04 3.00 -16.42
N LEU A 23 -3.99 3.57 -17.62
CA LEU A 23 -4.74 4.78 -17.98
C LEU A 23 -6.26 4.58 -17.83
N ARG A 24 -6.79 3.44 -18.31
CA ARG A 24 -8.22 3.09 -18.16
C ARG A 24 -8.65 3.00 -16.69
N ILE A 25 -7.81 2.45 -15.82
CA ILE A 25 -8.12 2.37 -14.38
C ILE A 25 -8.13 3.77 -13.76
N ARG A 26 -7.16 4.63 -14.10
CA ARG A 26 -7.11 6.02 -13.61
C ARG A 26 -8.36 6.81 -14.00
N GLU A 27 -8.76 6.72 -15.26
CA GLU A 27 -9.96 7.36 -15.78
C GLU A 27 -11.22 6.93 -15.02
N ARG A 28 -11.43 5.61 -14.84
CA ARG A 28 -12.55 5.07 -14.04
C ARG A 28 -12.51 5.54 -12.59
N GLY A 29 -11.32 5.64 -12.01
CA GLY A 29 -11.10 6.15 -10.65
C GLY A 29 -11.25 7.66 -10.52
N ARG A 30 -11.62 8.37 -11.60
CA ARG A 30 -11.70 9.84 -11.68
C ARG A 30 -10.40 10.54 -11.31
N LEU A 31 -9.27 9.87 -11.51
CA LEU A 31 -7.96 10.51 -11.48
C LEU A 31 -7.78 11.20 -12.84
N PRO A 32 -7.64 12.53 -12.89
CA PRO A 32 -7.51 13.24 -14.15
C PRO A 32 -6.29 12.72 -14.92
N LEU A 33 -6.43 12.66 -16.24
CA LEU A 33 -5.29 12.51 -17.13
C LEU A 33 -4.38 13.72 -16.93
N ALA A 34 -3.08 13.47 -17.02
CA ALA A 34 -2.08 14.52 -16.89
C ALA A 34 -2.33 15.63 -17.92
N GLY A 35 -2.38 16.88 -17.45
CA GLY A 35 -2.60 18.06 -18.31
C GLY A 35 -1.35 18.48 -19.08
N SER A 36 -0.21 17.85 -18.81
CA SER A 36 1.06 18.10 -19.49
C SER A 36 1.90 16.83 -19.57
N TYR A 37 2.88 16.82 -20.49
CA TYR A 37 3.86 15.74 -20.59
C TYR A 37 4.64 15.51 -19.29
N GLN A 38 5.07 16.58 -18.63
CA GLN A 38 5.84 16.48 -17.38
C GLN A 38 5.03 15.78 -16.28
N GLN A 39 3.77 16.18 -16.12
CA GLN A 39 2.87 15.55 -15.15
C GLN A 39 2.63 14.06 -15.48
N LEU A 40 2.55 13.69 -16.77
CA LEU A 40 2.40 12.29 -17.17
C LEU A 40 3.63 11.46 -16.78
N VAL A 41 4.83 11.99 -17.00
CA VAL A 41 6.09 11.33 -16.63
C VAL A 41 6.17 11.13 -15.12
N ASP A 42 5.79 12.14 -14.34
CA ASP A 42 5.79 12.05 -12.88
C ASP A 42 4.74 11.03 -12.39
N ASP A 43 3.54 11.07 -12.97
CA ASP A 43 2.49 10.08 -12.72
C ASP A 43 2.98 8.65 -12.99
N ILE A 44 3.65 8.40 -14.12
CA ILE A 44 4.21 7.09 -14.46
C ILE A 44 5.28 6.68 -13.45
N ARG A 45 6.24 7.57 -13.18
CA ARG A 45 7.41 7.29 -12.32
C ARG A 45 7.00 6.93 -10.90
N HIS A 46 5.96 7.59 -10.38
CA HIS A 46 5.51 7.41 -9.00
C HIS A 46 4.28 6.48 -8.89
N SER A 47 3.70 6.00 -9.99
CA SER A 47 2.54 5.11 -9.92
C SER A 47 2.92 3.72 -9.46
N ALA A 48 2.57 3.41 -8.21
CA ALA A 48 2.66 2.05 -7.73
C ALA A 48 1.56 1.12 -8.23
N LEU A 49 0.41 1.65 -8.68
CA LEU A 49 -0.55 0.86 -9.47
C LEU A 49 0.12 0.33 -10.75
N LEU A 50 0.82 1.20 -11.50
CA LEU A 50 1.53 0.79 -12.71
C LEU A 50 2.60 -0.25 -12.39
N ARG A 51 3.43 -0.03 -11.35
CA ARG A 51 4.44 -1.00 -10.91
C ARG A 51 3.83 -2.36 -10.56
N ARG A 52 2.63 -2.38 -9.98
CA ARG A 52 1.91 -3.61 -9.62
C ARG A 52 1.43 -4.35 -10.88
N LEU A 53 0.83 -3.64 -11.83
CA LEU A 53 0.40 -4.21 -13.12
C LEU A 53 1.59 -4.77 -13.92
N LEU A 54 2.73 -4.06 -13.95
CA LEU A 54 3.96 -4.51 -14.61
C LEU A 54 4.56 -5.78 -13.98
N LYS A 55 4.21 -6.10 -12.73
CA LYS A 55 4.57 -7.37 -12.07
C LYS A 55 3.52 -8.46 -12.27
N GLY A 56 2.54 -8.26 -13.14
CA GLY A 56 1.42 -9.18 -13.36
C GLY A 56 0.42 -9.25 -12.22
N ARG A 57 0.43 -8.27 -11.30
CA ARG A 57 -0.47 -8.23 -10.14
C ARG A 57 -1.69 -7.35 -10.42
N GLU A 58 -2.87 -7.84 -10.04
CA GLU A 58 -4.14 -7.12 -10.19
C GLU A 58 -4.25 -5.90 -9.27
N PRO A 59 -4.98 -4.83 -9.67
CA PRO A 59 -5.27 -3.71 -8.78
C PRO A 59 -5.85 -4.16 -7.44
N LEU A 60 -5.53 -3.44 -6.38
CA LEU A 60 -6.11 -3.71 -5.06
C LEU A 60 -7.61 -3.37 -5.07
N GLU A 61 -8.44 -4.19 -4.41
CA GLU A 61 -9.87 -3.91 -4.26
C GLU A 61 -10.11 -2.60 -3.49
N VAL A 62 -9.29 -2.36 -2.47
CA VAL A 62 -9.26 -1.12 -1.70
C VAL A 62 -7.95 -0.39 -1.96
N PRO A 63 -7.95 0.95 -2.09
CA PRO A 63 -6.71 1.70 -2.22
C PRO A 63 -5.80 1.44 -1.01
N PRO A 64 -4.48 1.46 -1.17
CA PRO A 64 -3.57 1.28 -0.05
C PRO A 64 -3.73 2.43 0.98
N PRO A 65 -3.36 2.20 2.25
CA PRO A 65 -3.22 3.30 3.20
C PRO A 65 -2.12 4.27 2.73
N ARG A 66 -2.04 5.46 3.34
CA ARG A 66 -0.98 6.41 3.07
C ARG A 66 0.06 6.41 4.19
N SER A 67 1.29 6.75 3.86
CA SER A 67 2.36 7.08 4.80
C SER A 67 2.92 8.41 4.34
N TYR A 68 2.80 9.45 5.16
CA TYR A 68 3.28 10.82 4.84
C TYR A 68 2.81 11.30 3.45
N GLY A 69 1.50 11.18 3.20
CA GLY A 69 0.86 11.59 1.95
C GLY A 69 1.04 10.63 0.76
N GLN A 70 1.90 9.61 0.86
CA GLN A 70 2.18 8.68 -0.23
C GLN A 70 1.51 7.32 -0.02
N PRO A 71 0.99 6.66 -1.06
CA PRO A 71 0.48 5.30 -0.97
C PRO A 71 1.51 4.29 -0.41
N TRP A 72 1.13 3.55 0.63
CA TRP A 72 2.00 2.62 1.35
C TRP A 72 1.94 1.20 0.76
N TYR A 73 2.25 1.08 -0.53
CA TYR A 73 2.16 -0.20 -1.24
C TYR A 73 3.08 -1.27 -0.69
N ARG A 74 4.25 -0.91 -0.14
CA ARG A 74 5.17 -1.88 0.45
C ARG A 74 4.48 -2.69 1.55
N LEU A 75 3.80 -2.01 2.47
CA LEU A 75 3.03 -2.65 3.53
C LEU A 75 1.96 -3.60 2.96
N VAL A 76 1.27 -3.19 1.88
CA VAL A 76 0.23 -4.02 1.26
C VAL A 76 0.82 -5.16 0.43
N ASP A 77 1.95 -4.99 -0.25
CA ASP A 77 2.49 -5.98 -1.18
C ASP A 77 3.45 -6.96 -0.51
N GLU A 78 4.21 -6.50 0.48
CA GLU A 78 5.20 -7.28 1.24
C GLU A 78 4.61 -7.77 2.57
N GLY A 79 3.51 -7.17 3.02
CA GLY A 79 2.80 -7.60 4.23
C GLY A 79 3.42 -7.09 5.52
N TRP A 80 4.42 -6.20 5.47
CA TRP A 80 5.01 -5.63 6.67
C TRP A 80 5.58 -4.23 6.47
N ALA A 81 5.75 -3.49 7.57
CA ALA A 81 6.51 -2.25 7.63
C ALA A 81 7.07 -2.05 9.04
N THR A 82 8.22 -1.40 9.16
CA THR A 82 8.86 -1.12 10.46
C THR A 82 8.99 0.37 10.71
N GLY A 83 9.16 0.75 11.97
CA GLY A 83 9.48 2.13 12.35
C GLY A 83 8.33 3.12 12.11
N CYS A 84 7.09 2.69 12.34
CA CYS A 84 5.89 3.49 12.12
C CYS A 84 5.56 4.32 13.37
N GLU A 85 5.11 5.55 13.18
CA GLU A 85 4.62 6.40 14.26
C GLU A 85 3.13 6.11 14.50
N LEU A 86 2.76 5.74 15.72
CA LEU A 86 1.38 5.52 16.12
C LEU A 86 0.96 6.56 17.16
N THR A 87 -0.07 7.34 16.83
CA THR A 87 -0.64 8.36 17.72
C THR A 87 -2.12 8.07 17.98
N PRO A 88 -2.55 7.92 19.26
CA PRO A 88 -3.97 7.82 19.58
C PRO A 88 -4.74 9.04 19.10
N LEU A 89 -5.84 8.83 18.39
CA LEU A 89 -6.74 9.91 17.99
C LEU A 89 -7.77 10.14 19.11
N ARG A 90 -8.13 11.41 19.34
CA ARG A 90 -9.14 11.74 20.35
C ARG A 90 -10.51 11.26 19.88
N ASP A 91 -10.98 10.17 20.47
CA ASP A 91 -12.32 9.66 20.20
C ASP A 91 -13.38 10.36 21.05
N ARG A 92 -14.59 10.47 20.49
CA ARG A 92 -15.80 10.75 21.27
C ARG A 92 -16.23 9.45 21.94
N THR A 93 -16.72 9.53 23.18
CA THR A 93 -17.23 8.37 23.91
C THR A 93 -18.27 7.60 23.08
N GLY A 94 -18.06 6.27 22.92
CA GLY A 94 -18.95 5.37 22.18
C GLY A 94 -18.57 5.10 20.71
N VAL A 95 -17.42 5.61 20.23
CA VAL A 95 -16.89 5.33 18.88
C VAL A 95 -15.79 4.27 18.94
N THR A 96 -15.64 3.44 17.89
CA THR A 96 -14.50 2.53 17.73
C THR A 96 -13.20 3.31 17.94
N PRO A 97 -12.27 2.84 18.78
CA PRO A 97 -11.04 3.57 19.01
C PRO A 97 -10.25 3.75 17.70
N HIS A 98 -9.70 4.94 17.47
CA HIS A 98 -8.87 5.23 16.29
C HIS A 98 -7.45 5.62 16.69
N VAL A 99 -6.52 5.25 15.82
CA VAL A 99 -5.13 5.68 15.88
C VAL A 99 -4.74 6.29 14.53
N ALA A 100 -3.80 7.22 14.53
CA ALA A 100 -3.09 7.62 13.33
C ALA A 100 -1.80 6.82 13.25
N ILE A 101 -1.56 6.14 12.14
CA ILE A 101 -0.27 5.49 11.83
C ILE A 101 0.32 6.17 10.61
N ASN A 102 1.49 6.80 10.77
CA ASN A 102 2.13 7.67 9.78
C ASN A 102 1.13 8.65 9.13
N GLU A 103 0.36 9.35 9.97
CA GLU A 103 -0.67 10.34 9.63
C GLU A 103 -1.95 9.78 8.96
N SER A 104 -2.00 8.50 8.63
CA SER A 104 -3.23 7.87 8.16
C SER A 104 -4.09 7.40 9.32
N PRO A 105 -5.42 7.60 9.30
CA PRO A 105 -6.32 7.07 10.32
C PRO A 105 -6.56 5.56 10.14
N TRP A 106 -6.55 4.83 11.26
CA TRP A 106 -6.85 3.41 11.36
C TRP A 106 -7.83 3.16 12.49
N ALA A 107 -8.72 2.20 12.29
CA ALA A 107 -9.56 1.69 13.36
C ALA A 107 -8.79 0.64 14.17
N VAL A 108 -8.85 0.75 15.49
CA VAL A 108 -8.41 -0.31 16.41
C VAL A 108 -9.56 -1.31 16.53
N VAL A 109 -9.30 -2.52 16.04
CA VAL A 109 -10.25 -3.64 16.00
C VAL A 109 -10.23 -4.41 17.32
N ALA A 110 -9.04 -4.59 17.90
CA ALA A 110 -8.85 -5.21 19.22
C ALA A 110 -7.56 -4.71 19.88
N HIS A 111 -7.55 -4.68 21.21
CA HIS A 111 -6.31 -4.65 22.00
C HIS A 111 -5.89 -6.09 22.26
N LEU A 112 -4.68 -6.46 21.86
CA LEU A 112 -4.15 -7.81 22.05
C LEU A 112 -3.40 -7.87 23.38
N ASP A 113 -2.50 -6.92 23.62
CA ASP A 113 -1.83 -6.66 24.90
C ASP A 113 -1.36 -5.19 25.01
N ASP A 114 -0.49 -4.87 25.97
CA ASP A 114 0.02 -3.50 26.21
C ASP A 114 0.97 -2.98 25.10
N ASN A 115 1.49 -3.89 24.28
CA ASN A 115 2.46 -3.63 23.22
C ASN A 115 1.95 -4.02 21.83
N SER A 116 0.71 -4.48 21.71
CA SER A 116 0.17 -4.91 20.42
C SER A 116 -1.32 -4.60 20.24
N TYR A 117 -1.64 -4.17 19.02
CA TYR A 117 -3.00 -3.85 18.59
C TYR A 117 -3.34 -4.56 17.30
N LEU A 118 -4.59 -4.96 17.16
CA LEU A 118 -5.16 -5.34 15.88
C LEU A 118 -5.80 -4.11 15.24
N VAL A 119 -5.29 -3.68 14.08
CA VAL A 119 -5.70 -2.44 13.41
C VAL A 119 -6.16 -2.68 11.98
N ARG A 120 -6.94 -1.73 11.45
CA ARG A 120 -7.45 -1.78 10.08
C ARG A 120 -7.69 -0.37 9.51
N TYR A 121 -7.09 -0.05 8.36
CA TYR A 121 -7.19 1.28 7.74
C TYR A 121 -8.53 1.54 7.01
N SER A 122 -9.23 0.49 6.59
CA SER A 122 -10.54 0.59 5.92
C SER A 122 -11.36 -0.67 6.16
N ARG A 123 -12.69 -0.58 6.20
CA ARG A 123 -13.57 -1.72 6.54
C ARG A 123 -13.36 -2.97 5.67
N ARG A 124 -12.96 -2.79 4.41
CA ARG A 124 -12.67 -3.88 3.45
C ARG A 124 -11.19 -4.25 3.37
N ALA A 125 -10.33 -3.56 4.10
CA ALA A 125 -8.91 -3.87 4.13
C ALA A 125 -8.64 -5.12 4.98
N PRO A 126 -7.53 -5.83 4.71
CA PRO A 126 -7.00 -6.83 5.63
C PRO A 126 -6.76 -6.27 7.03
N LEU A 127 -6.68 -7.19 8.00
CA LEU A 127 -6.24 -6.86 9.34
C LEU A 127 -4.72 -6.81 9.40
N TYR A 128 -4.23 -5.91 10.24
CA TYR A 128 -2.82 -5.76 10.52
C TYR A 128 -2.60 -5.84 12.02
N GLU A 129 -1.56 -6.52 12.44
CA GLU A 129 -1.04 -6.43 13.80
C GLU A 129 -0.04 -5.30 13.85
N ALA A 130 -0.23 -4.38 14.79
CA ALA A 130 0.74 -3.35 15.14
C ALA A 130 1.41 -3.76 16.45
N VAL A 131 2.71 -4.03 16.44
CA VAL A 131 3.49 -4.36 17.64
C VAL A 131 4.51 -3.27 17.88
N ARG A 132 4.69 -2.89 19.14
CA ARG A 132 5.69 -1.92 19.55
C ARG A 132 7.09 -2.41 19.16
N HIS A 133 7.87 -1.55 18.53
CA HIS A 133 9.22 -1.88 18.08
C HIS A 133 10.11 -2.19 19.30
N ALA A 134 10.93 -3.24 19.21
CA ALA A 134 11.74 -3.73 20.32
C ALA A 134 12.79 -2.72 20.80
N ASP A 135 13.51 -2.10 19.86
CA ASP A 135 14.60 -1.16 20.18
C ASP A 135 14.13 0.28 20.48
N ASP A 136 12.95 0.67 19.99
CA ASP A 136 12.41 2.02 20.15
C ASP A 136 10.90 1.94 20.48
N PRO A 137 10.53 2.06 21.76
CA PRO A 137 9.14 1.98 22.21
C PRO A 137 8.21 3.06 21.63
N SER A 138 8.74 4.12 21.02
CA SER A 138 7.96 5.16 20.34
C SER A 138 7.50 4.74 18.93
N LEU A 139 8.16 3.73 18.36
CA LEU A 139 7.90 3.21 17.04
C LEU A 139 7.12 1.89 17.09
N TRP A 140 6.49 1.58 15.96
CA TRP A 140 5.63 0.42 15.78
C TRP A 140 5.95 -0.29 14.47
N ASP A 141 5.89 -1.59 14.52
CA ASP A 141 5.99 -2.46 13.37
C ASP A 141 4.60 -2.99 13.01
N LEU A 142 4.35 -3.15 11.72
CA LEU A 142 3.08 -3.61 11.18
C LEU A 142 3.27 -4.91 10.42
N TRP A 143 2.37 -5.87 10.64
CA TRP A 143 2.29 -7.11 9.88
C TRP A 143 0.87 -7.37 9.41
N ARG A 144 0.72 -7.70 8.13
CA ARG A 144 -0.56 -8.02 7.51
C ARG A 144 -0.88 -9.50 7.75
N LEU A 145 -2.04 -9.77 8.33
CA LEU A 145 -2.36 -11.12 8.85
C LEU A 145 -2.79 -12.14 7.78
N ASP A 146 -3.11 -11.69 6.56
CA ASP A 146 -3.52 -12.57 5.44
C ASP A 146 -2.37 -12.90 4.48
N VAL A 147 -1.16 -12.37 4.73
CA VAL A 147 0.06 -12.76 4.04
C VAL A 147 0.81 -13.64 5.02
N ALA A 148 1.06 -14.91 4.64
CA ALA A 148 1.92 -15.77 5.44
C ALA A 148 3.19 -14.99 5.79
N ALA A 149 3.51 -14.88 7.09
CA ALA A 149 4.61 -14.09 7.63
C ALA A 149 5.94 -14.54 6.99
N GLY A 150 6.27 -13.96 5.84
CA GLY A 150 7.46 -14.23 5.07
C GLY A 150 8.62 -13.50 5.70
N GLY A 151 9.11 -14.02 6.83
CA GLY A 151 10.32 -13.58 7.49
C GLY A 151 10.10 -12.54 8.58
N GLN A 152 9.91 -13.01 9.82
CA GLN A 152 10.51 -12.29 10.95
C GLN A 152 12.04 -12.38 10.78
N PRO A 153 12.80 -11.28 10.72
CA PRO A 153 14.24 -11.36 10.91
C PRO A 153 14.50 -11.89 12.33
N SER A 154 15.32 -12.94 12.37
CA SER A 154 15.81 -13.58 13.60
C SER A 154 16.72 -12.66 14.39
#